data_AF-A0A2U3LTQ2-F1
#
_entry.id   AF-A0A2U3LTQ2-F1
#
_cell.length_a   1.000
_cell.length_b   1.000
_cell.length_c   1.000
_cell.angle_alpha   90.00
_cell.angle_beta   90.00
_cell.angle_gamma   90.00
#
_symmetry.space_group_name_H-M   'P 1'
#
loop_
_entity.id
_entity.type
_entity.pdbx_description
1 polymer ?
#
loop_
_entity_poly.entity_id
_entity_poly.type
_entity_poly.pdbx_seq_one_letter_code
_entity_poly.pdbx_strand_id
1 'polypeptide(L)'
;MLYDSTKVLLRGMLGSLQKPDNVGWEDHVELGGECLYEIHQMARPLYRGYRTDALNRGPALVPVYERAARAIPHVKSMVRAIRRKDQTAAVESVRAALAEM
;
A
#
# COMPACT_ATOMS: atom_id res chain seq x y z
N MET A 1 12.76 -6.34 -2.38
CA MET A 1 11.65 -7.07 -3.05
C MET A 1 10.50 -6.09 -3.26
N LEU A 2 9.53 -6.40 -4.13
CA LEU A 2 8.39 -5.53 -4.47
C LEU A 2 7.68 -4.96 -3.22
N TYR A 3 7.51 -5.76 -2.18
CA TYR A 3 6.88 -5.33 -0.92
C TYR A 3 7.63 -4.20 -0.20
N ASP A 4 8.95 -4.33 -0.08
CA ASP A 4 9.77 -3.32 0.60
C ASP A 4 9.89 -2.05 -0.24
N SER A 5 9.97 -2.18 -1.57
CA SER A 5 10.00 -1.01 -2.47
C SER A 5 8.68 -0.24 -2.41
N THR A 6 7.52 -0.92 -2.46
CA THR A 6 6.22 -0.26 -2.31
C THR A 6 6.08 0.42 -0.95
N LYS A 7 6.57 -0.20 0.14
CA LYS A 7 6.60 0.45 1.47
C LYS A 7 7.45 1.70 1.51
N VAL A 8 8.64 1.67 0.90
CA VAL A 8 9.52 2.83 0.81
C VAL A 8 8.84 3.95 0.01
N LEU A 9 8.19 3.60 -1.11
CA LEU A 9 7.45 4.53 -1.95
C LEU A 9 6.31 5.22 -1.16
N LEU A 10 5.47 4.43 -0.47
CA LEU A 10 4.40 4.97 0.38
C LEU A 10 4.93 5.87 1.51
N ARG A 11 6.07 5.54 2.11
CA ARG A 11 6.72 6.41 3.12
C ARG A 11 7.24 7.70 2.52
N GLY A 12 7.80 7.66 1.31
CA GLY A 12 8.22 8.84 0.56
C GLY A 12 7.05 9.75 0.25
N MET A 13 5.94 9.18 -0.25
CA MET A 13 4.69 9.91 -0.47
C MET A 13 4.16 10.52 0.83
N LEU A 14 4.15 9.77 1.95
CA LEU A 14 3.74 10.30 3.25
C LEU A 14 4.56 11.53 3.64
N GLY A 15 5.89 11.45 3.55
CA GLY A 15 6.79 12.56 3.89
C GLY A 15 6.61 13.79 2.99
N SER A 16 6.26 13.57 1.72
CA SER A 16 5.95 14.64 0.76
C SER A 16 4.59 15.28 1.04
N LEU A 17 3.54 14.46 1.19
CA LEU A 17 2.17 14.90 1.49
C LEU A 17 2.05 15.64 2.82
N GLN A 18 2.96 15.43 3.77
CA GLN A 18 2.99 16.18 5.03
C GLN A 18 3.53 17.61 4.88
N LYS A 19 4.17 17.96 3.76
CA LYS A 19 4.70 19.29 3.49
C LYS A 19 3.69 20.10 2.67
N PRO A 20 3.08 21.16 3.23
CA PRO A 20 1.98 21.88 2.57
C PRO A 20 2.42 22.69 1.33
N ASP A 21 3.68 23.08 1.24
CA ASP A 21 4.09 24.15 0.31
C ASP A 21 4.36 23.70 -1.13
N ASN A 22 4.50 22.40 -1.41
CA ASN A 22 4.72 21.90 -2.77
C ASN A 22 4.42 20.41 -2.91
N VAL A 23 3.14 20.05 -2.82
CA VAL A 23 2.71 18.65 -2.78
C VAL A 23 2.86 17.94 -4.13
N GLY A 24 3.18 18.61 -5.25
CA GLY A 24 3.42 17.90 -6.53
C GLY A 24 2.28 16.93 -6.89
N TRP A 25 1.03 17.41 -6.83
CA TRP A 25 -0.17 16.55 -6.83
C TRP A 25 -0.26 15.58 -8.01
N GLU A 26 0.21 15.98 -9.19
CA GLU A 26 0.20 15.14 -10.40
C GLU A 26 1.16 13.96 -10.27
N ASP A 27 2.40 14.21 -9.84
CA ASP A 27 3.38 13.17 -9.50
C ASP A 27 2.82 12.20 -8.45
N HIS A 28 2.11 12.71 -7.44
CA HIS A 28 1.46 11.86 -6.45
C HIS A 28 0.30 11.01 -6.98
N VAL A 29 -0.39 11.45 -8.04
CA VAL A 29 -1.39 10.62 -8.72
C VAL A 29 -0.72 9.47 -9.46
N GLU A 30 0.40 9.73 -10.14
CA GLU A 30 1.18 8.71 -10.85
C GLU A 30 1.76 7.68 -9.88
N LEU A 31 2.51 8.14 -8.87
CA LEU A 31 3.09 7.29 -7.83
C LEU A 31 2.03 6.48 -7.08
N GLY A 32 0.85 7.08 -6.83
CA GLY A 32 -0.27 6.38 -6.22
C GLY A 32 -0.87 5.29 -7.11
N GLY A 33 -0.86 5.49 -8.43
CA GLY A 33 -1.24 4.47 -9.43
C GLY A 33 -0.25 3.31 -9.47
N GLU A 34 1.05 3.61 -9.43
CA GLU A 34 2.11 2.60 -9.34
C GLU A 34 1.98 1.77 -8.05
N CYS A 35 1.84 2.42 -6.89
CA CYS A 35 1.61 1.73 -5.61
C CYS A 35 0.42 0.77 -5.69
N LEU A 36 -0.69 1.23 -6.27
CA LEU A 36 -1.89 0.42 -6.39
C LEU A 36 -1.67 -0.79 -7.31
N TYR A 37 -0.95 -0.61 -8.42
CA TYR A 37 -0.60 -1.69 -9.33
C TYR A 37 0.30 -2.74 -8.65
N GLU A 38 1.35 -2.32 -7.96
CA GLU A 38 2.27 -3.22 -7.24
C GLU A 38 1.55 -4.00 -6.14
N ILE A 39 0.71 -3.33 -5.35
CA ILE A 39 -0.09 -3.98 -4.31
C ILE A 39 -1.06 -5.00 -4.92
N HIS A 40 -1.67 -4.69 -6.07
CA HIS A 40 -2.49 -5.65 -6.78
C HIS A 40 -1.69 -6.88 -7.26
N GLN A 41 -0.44 -6.70 -7.70
CA GLN A 41 0.43 -7.83 -8.05
C GLN A 41 0.72 -8.71 -6.83
N MET A 42 0.99 -8.09 -5.67
CA MET A 42 1.28 -8.81 -4.42
C MET A 42 0.07 -9.47 -3.78
N ALA A 43 -1.12 -8.87 -3.92
CA ALA A 43 -2.37 -9.37 -3.33
C ALA A 43 -2.89 -10.65 -3.99
N ARG A 44 -2.32 -11.04 -5.14
CA ARG A 44 -2.67 -12.31 -5.78
C ARG A 44 -2.03 -13.44 -4.98
N PRO A 45 -2.83 -14.37 -4.41
CA PRO A 45 -2.26 -15.56 -3.80
C PRO A 45 -1.47 -16.31 -4.87
N LEU A 46 -0.18 -16.58 -4.61
CA LEU A 46 0.58 -17.51 -5.43
C LEU A 46 -0.18 -18.83 -5.43
N TYR A 47 -0.56 -19.33 -6.61
CA TYR A 47 -1.27 -20.59 -6.76
C TYR A 47 -0.52 -21.69 -6.02
N ARG A 48 -1.03 -22.11 -4.85
CA ARG A 48 -0.52 -23.26 -4.11
C ARG A 48 -1.22 -24.51 -4.63
N GLY A 49 -0.80 -24.95 -5.81
CA GLY A 49 -0.98 -26.34 -6.20
C GLY A 49 -0.20 -27.20 -5.22
N TYR A 50 -0.90 -28.05 -4.47
CA TYR A 50 -0.39 -29.03 -3.51
C TYR A 50 -0.23 -28.58 -2.04
N ARG A 51 -0.79 -29.43 -1.17
CA ARG A 51 -1.00 -29.33 0.28
C ARG A 51 0.21 -28.79 1.05
N THR A 52 -0.03 -28.00 2.08
CA THR A 52 0.89 -27.88 3.22
C THR A 52 0.13 -28.07 4.52
N ASP A 53 0.53 -29.12 5.24
CA ASP A 53 0.00 -29.57 6.52
C ASP A 53 -0.15 -28.44 7.54
N ALA A 54 -1.23 -28.53 8.31
CA ALA A 54 -1.59 -27.61 9.38
C ALA A 54 -0.68 -27.68 10.63
N LEU A 55 0.55 -28.20 10.52
CA LEU A 55 1.33 -28.66 11.67
C LEU A 55 2.47 -27.76 12.16
N ASN A 56 2.69 -26.58 11.59
CA ASN A 56 3.72 -25.65 12.07
C ASN A 56 3.22 -24.21 12.15
N ARG A 57 2.35 -23.93 13.14
CA ARG A 57 2.01 -22.57 13.55
C ARG A 57 2.95 -22.11 14.68
N GLY A 58 4.14 -21.62 14.33
CA GLY A 58 4.70 -20.48 15.06
C GLY A 58 3.77 -19.26 14.91
N PRO A 59 3.98 -18.12 15.59
CA PRO A 59 3.13 -16.93 15.40
C PRO A 59 3.17 -16.57 13.91
N ALA A 60 2.12 -16.94 13.18
CA ALA A 60 2.12 -16.94 11.75
C ALA A 60 2.05 -15.49 11.30
N LEU A 61 3.20 -14.94 10.90
CA LEU A 61 3.25 -13.65 10.23
C LEU A 61 2.24 -13.70 9.09
N VAL A 62 1.21 -12.84 9.18
CA VAL A 62 0.18 -12.71 8.14
C VAL A 62 0.87 -12.66 6.77
N PRO A 63 0.53 -13.55 5.82
CA PRO A 63 1.19 -13.62 4.54
C PRO A 63 1.15 -12.27 3.80
N VAL A 64 2.19 -11.98 3.02
CA VAL A 64 2.32 -10.74 2.24
C VAL A 64 1.09 -10.47 1.37
N TYR A 65 0.51 -11.50 0.73
CA TYR A 65 -0.67 -11.32 -0.11
C TYR A 65 -1.90 -10.85 0.68
N GLU A 66 -2.08 -11.29 1.93
CA GLU A 66 -3.19 -10.86 2.77
C GLU A 66 -3.00 -9.41 3.22
N ARG A 67 -1.78 -9.05 3.63
CA ARG A 67 -1.44 -7.66 3.98
C ARG A 67 -1.62 -6.72 2.80
N ALA A 68 -1.10 -7.11 1.63
CA ALA A 68 -1.29 -6.36 0.39
C ALA A 68 -2.78 -6.20 0.06
N ALA A 69 -3.58 -7.27 0.16
CA ALA A 69 -5.01 -7.20 -0.09
C ALA A 69 -5.74 -6.20 0.83
N ARG A 70 -5.37 -6.14 2.13
CA ARG A 70 -5.92 -5.17 3.08
C ARG A 70 -5.49 -3.74 2.81
N ALA A 71 -4.29 -3.52 2.26
CA ALA A 71 -3.79 -2.19 1.92
C ALA A 71 -4.50 -1.54 0.70
N ILE A 72 -5.04 -2.34 -0.24
CA ILE A 72 -5.70 -1.87 -1.47
C ILE A 72 -6.75 -0.75 -1.23
N PRO A 73 -7.77 -0.91 -0.37
CA PRO A 73 -8.79 0.12 -0.17
C PRO A 73 -8.21 1.44 0.35
N HIS A 74 -7.15 1.39 1.15
CA HIS A 74 -6.47 2.57 1.68
C HIS A 74 -5.69 3.30 0.58
N VAL A 75 -4.97 2.58 -0.27
CA VAL A 75 -4.27 3.18 -1.42
C VAL A 75 -5.26 3.76 -2.44
N LYS A 76 -6.41 3.13 -2.68
CA LYS A 76 -7.49 3.71 -3.51
C LYS A 76 -8.04 5.01 -2.90
N SER A 77 -8.27 5.02 -1.59
CA SER A 77 -8.75 6.20 -0.87
C SER A 77 -7.72 7.34 -0.92
N MET A 78 -6.45 7.02 -0.75
CA MET A 78 -5.32 7.94 -0.92
C MET A 78 -5.33 8.59 -2.30
N VAL A 79 -5.35 7.79 -3.38
CA VAL A 79 -5.37 8.32 -4.76
C VAL A 79 -6.57 9.24 -4.98
N ARG A 80 -7.74 8.87 -4.46
CA ARG A 80 -8.95 9.71 -4.54
C ARG A 80 -8.77 11.04 -3.79
N ALA A 81 -8.17 11.02 -2.60
CA ALA A 81 -7.90 12.21 -1.81
C ALA A 81 -6.88 13.13 -2.50
N ILE A 82 -5.80 12.55 -3.05
CA ILE A 82 -4.79 13.28 -3.85
C ILE A 82 -5.45 13.98 -5.04
N ARG A 83 -6.31 13.29 -5.81
CA ARG A 83 -7.06 13.89 -6.92
C ARG A 83 -7.98 15.04 -6.50
N ARG A 84 -8.48 15.00 -5.26
CA ARG A 84 -9.31 16.05 -4.65
C ARG A 84 -8.48 17.15 -3.99
N LYS A 85 -7.14 17.02 -3.97
CA LYS A 85 -6.21 17.88 -3.23
C LYS A 85 -6.54 17.95 -1.74
N ASP A 86 -7.10 16.87 -1.20
CA ASP A 86 -7.41 16.73 0.22
C ASP A 86 -6.19 16.11 0.91
N GLN A 87 -5.30 16.98 1.39
CA GLN A 87 -4.03 16.58 2.01
C GLN A 87 -4.25 15.73 3.27
N THR A 88 -5.21 16.12 4.11
CA THR A 88 -5.46 15.43 5.38
C THR A 88 -5.98 14.02 5.13
N ALA A 89 -6.96 13.85 4.25
CA ALA A 89 -7.47 12.53 3.91
C ALA A 89 -6.43 11.66 3.18
N ALA A 90 -5.57 12.27 2.35
CA ALA A 90 -4.48 11.58 1.68
C ALA A 90 -3.47 11.02 2.69
N VAL A 91 -3.01 11.84 3.64
CA VAL A 91 -2.07 11.46 4.70
C VAL A 91 -2.62 10.32 5.56
N GLU A 92 -3.85 10.42 6.02
CA GLU A 92 -4.49 9.37 6.83
C GLU A 92 -4.65 8.06 6.06
N SER A 93 -5.00 8.15 4.77
CA SER A 93 -5.10 6.97 3.91
C SER A 93 -3.74 6.29 3.69
N VAL A 94 -2.65 7.06 3.54
CA VAL A 94 -1.29 6.51 3.39
C VAL A 94 -0.86 5.80 4.68
N ARG A 95 -1.14 6.40 5.84
CA ARG A 95 -0.85 5.80 7.16
C ARG A 95 -1.58 4.48 7.36
N ALA A 96 -2.86 4.43 7.01
CA ALA A 96 -3.64 3.20 7.08
C ALA A 96 -3.10 2.11 6.14
N ALA A 97 -2.70 2.47 4.91
CA ALA A 97 -2.07 1.53 3.99
C ALA A 97 -0.75 0.97 4.56
N LEU A 98 0.09 1.83 5.15
CA LEU A 98 1.35 1.43 5.79
C LEU A 98 1.16 0.59 7.06
N ALA A 99 0.01 0.70 7.74
CA ALA A 99 -0.29 -0.11 8.91
C ALA A 99 -0.70 -1.54 8.55
N GLU A 100 -1.36 -1.73 7.40
CA GLU A 100 -1.72 -3.05 6.89
C GLU A 100 -0.53 -3.81 6.31
N MET A 101 0.44 -3.09 5.72
CA MET A 101 1.68 -3.65 5.17
C MET A 101 2.74 -3.83 6.25
#